data_AF-A0A7J9JJN9-F1
#
_entry.id   AF-A0A7J9JJN9-F1
#
_cell.length_a   1.000
_cell.length_b   1.000
_cell.length_c   1.000
_cell.angle_alpha   90.00
_cell.angle_beta   90.00
_cell.angle_gamma   90.00
#
_symmetry.space_group_name_H-M   'P 1'
#
loop_
_entity.id
_entity.type
_entity.pdbx_description
1 polymer ?
#
loop_
_entity_poly.entity_id
_entity_poly.type
_entity_poly.pdbx_seq_one_letter_code
_entity_poly.pdbx_strand_id
1 'polypeptide(L)'
;MALRVPAPKAAEIAIASIGCGYDIGTDIRLKYCKVDSKDPCLIEIDDDGGREIVLPGGISVPNVSKSIKCDKGERTRFRSDVLSFQQMSEQFNQEISWTGKIPSGLFNSMFEFSGCWQRDAANTKTLAFDGVFITLYSVALEKSQMVLRDHVKKAVPSTWEPAALARFIGTYGTHIVVGVKMGGKDVIYIKQQHSSTLQPADIQKRLKDMADKRFLDANEHYGTVSEQVFQSDK
;
A
#
# COMPACT_ATOMS: atom_id res chain seq x y z
N MET A 1 11.02 -1.24 -7.43
CA MET A 1 10.65 -2.47 -8.16
C MET A 1 9.64 -3.26 -7.37
N ALA A 2 8.69 -3.92 -8.06
CA ALA A 2 7.74 -4.86 -7.49
C ALA A 2 8.44 -6.13 -6.96
N LEU A 3 7.80 -6.82 -6.02
CA LEU A 3 8.30 -8.10 -5.49
C LEU A 3 8.31 -9.14 -6.62
N ARG A 4 9.49 -9.63 -6.99
CA ARG A 4 9.68 -10.62 -8.07
C ARG A 4 9.81 -12.02 -7.50
N VAL A 5 8.70 -12.58 -7.02
CA VAL A 5 8.63 -13.94 -6.50
C VAL A 5 7.37 -14.64 -7.03
N PRO A 6 7.32 -15.99 -7.04
CA PRO A 6 6.11 -16.73 -7.39
C PRO A 6 4.91 -16.35 -6.51
N ALA A 7 3.70 -16.47 -7.05
CA ALA A 7 2.49 -16.05 -6.34
C ALA A 7 2.30 -16.70 -4.95
N PRO A 8 2.57 -18.01 -4.75
CA PRO A 8 2.53 -18.60 -3.41
C PRO A 8 3.51 -17.94 -2.44
N LYS A 9 4.73 -17.66 -2.90
CA LYS A 9 5.74 -17.01 -2.05
C LYS A 9 5.37 -15.57 -1.73
N ALA A 10 4.75 -14.86 -2.67
CA ALA A 10 4.26 -13.50 -2.43
C ALA A 10 3.15 -13.49 -1.37
N ALA A 11 2.27 -14.50 -1.38
CA ALA A 11 1.22 -14.66 -0.38
C ALA A 11 1.79 -14.95 1.02
N GLU A 12 2.77 -15.86 1.12
CA GLU A 12 3.47 -16.12 2.39
C GLU A 12 4.11 -14.84 2.95
N ILE A 13 4.81 -14.07 2.10
CA ILE A 13 5.46 -12.81 2.50
C ILE A 13 4.41 -11.78 2.96
N ALA A 14 3.27 -11.69 2.26
CA ALA A 14 2.19 -10.79 2.62
C ALA A 14 1.62 -11.09 4.02
N ILE A 15 1.37 -12.37 4.32
CA ILE A 15 0.86 -12.80 5.62
C ILE A 15 1.92 -12.60 6.70
N ALA A 16 3.17 -13.00 6.44
CA ALA A 16 4.28 -12.82 7.37
C ALA A 16 4.59 -11.35 7.67
N SER A 17 4.22 -10.42 6.78
CA SER A 17 4.38 -8.99 7.01
C SER A 17 3.45 -8.44 8.08
N ILE A 18 2.34 -9.10 8.39
CA ILE A 18 1.42 -8.66 9.44
C ILE A 18 2.14 -8.68 10.79
N GLY A 19 2.08 -7.56 11.50
CA GLY A 19 2.78 -7.33 12.75
C GLY A 19 4.24 -6.88 12.59
N CYS A 20 4.77 -6.81 11.36
CA CYS A 20 6.12 -6.30 11.12
C CYS A 20 6.18 -4.76 11.15
N GLY A 21 7.32 -4.24 11.57
CA GLY A 21 7.63 -2.81 11.50
C GLY A 21 7.81 -2.29 10.07
N TYR A 22 7.52 -1.01 9.84
CA TYR A 22 7.84 -0.30 8.60
C TYR A 22 7.98 1.22 8.80
N ASP A 23 8.64 1.88 7.85
CA ASP A 23 8.86 3.32 7.86
C ASP A 23 7.87 4.04 6.92
N ILE A 24 6.93 4.83 7.46
CA ILE A 24 5.87 5.51 6.68
C ILE A 24 6.43 6.54 5.67
N GLY A 25 7.64 7.06 5.94
CA GLY A 25 8.36 7.94 5.03
C GLY A 25 8.94 7.20 3.82
N THR A 26 8.92 5.87 3.83
CA THR A 26 9.29 5.01 2.70
C THR A 26 8.04 4.53 1.95
N ASP A 27 8.24 3.87 0.82
CA ASP A 27 7.15 3.30 0.04
C ASP A 27 6.55 2.08 0.75
N ILE A 28 5.27 1.79 0.53
CA ILE A 28 4.52 0.70 1.17
C ILE A 28 4.81 -0.71 0.61
N ARG A 29 5.69 -0.85 -0.38
CA ARG A 29 6.08 -2.17 -0.91
C ARG A 29 6.67 -3.05 0.19
N LEU A 30 6.26 -4.32 0.23
CA LEU A 30 6.65 -5.31 1.26
C LEU A 30 8.17 -5.45 1.51
N LYS A 31 9.01 -5.11 0.53
CA LYS A 31 10.47 -5.10 0.69
C LYS A 31 10.99 -4.07 1.72
N TYR A 32 10.16 -3.13 2.14
CA TYR A 32 10.50 -2.13 3.16
C TYR A 32 10.01 -2.52 4.57
N CYS A 33 9.34 -3.67 4.71
CA CYS A 33 9.02 -4.24 6.01
C CYS A 33 10.31 -4.68 6.72
N LYS A 34 10.39 -4.44 8.03
CA LYS A 34 11.51 -4.80 8.90
C LYS A 34 11.48 -6.30 9.26
N VAL A 35 11.68 -7.14 8.25
CA VAL A 35 11.58 -8.61 8.36
C VAL A 35 12.90 -9.32 8.70
N ASP A 36 14.02 -8.61 8.63
CA ASP A 36 15.37 -9.19 8.78
C ASP A 36 15.79 -9.50 10.23
N SER A 37 14.89 -9.30 11.20
CA SER A 37 15.18 -9.57 12.61
C SER A 37 14.84 -11.03 12.98
N LYS A 38 15.44 -11.53 14.07
CA LYS A 38 15.15 -12.88 14.58
C LYS A 38 13.69 -13.05 15.02
N ASP A 39 13.04 -11.96 15.43
CA ASP A 39 11.63 -11.93 15.78
C ASP A 39 10.96 -10.71 15.12
N PRO A 40 10.54 -10.82 13.85
CA PRO A 40 10.08 -9.67 13.07
C PRO A 40 8.69 -9.18 13.49
N CYS A 41 7.90 -10.01 14.18
CA CYS A 41 6.56 -9.64 14.59
C CYS A 41 6.60 -8.86 15.91
N LEU A 42 6.12 -7.63 15.87
CA LEU A 42 6.21 -6.66 16.98
C LEU A 42 5.00 -6.70 17.92
N ILE A 43 3.96 -7.41 17.51
CA ILE A 43 2.70 -7.57 18.25
C ILE A 43 2.45 -9.05 18.56
N GLU A 44 1.64 -9.27 19.57
CA GLU A 44 1.10 -10.59 19.88
C GLU A 44 0.05 -10.93 18.81
N ILE A 45 0.24 -12.07 18.16
CA ILE A 45 -0.70 -12.66 17.22
C ILE A 45 -0.93 -14.07 17.73
N ASP A 46 -2.18 -14.41 18.00
CA ASP A 46 -2.56 -15.72 18.52
C ASP A 46 -2.22 -16.81 17.49
N ASP A 47 -1.44 -17.79 17.91
CA ASP A 47 -0.98 -18.91 17.08
C ASP A 47 -1.71 -20.22 17.42
N ASP A 48 -2.82 -20.15 18.18
CA ASP A 48 -3.55 -21.33 18.65
C ASP A 48 -4.29 -22.06 17.50
N GLY A 49 -3.57 -22.98 16.87
CA GLY A 49 -4.05 -23.84 15.80
C GLY A 49 -4.35 -23.05 14.53
N GLY A 50 -3.29 -22.51 13.91
CA GLY A 50 -3.33 -21.85 12.61
C GLY A 50 -4.14 -22.66 11.58
N ARG A 51 -4.81 -21.95 10.67
CA ARG A 51 -5.66 -22.54 9.64
C ARG A 51 -5.02 -22.43 8.26
N GLU A 52 -5.42 -23.31 7.36
CA GLU A 52 -5.18 -23.10 5.93
C GLU A 52 -6.11 -22.02 5.41
N ILE A 53 -5.59 -21.10 4.61
CA ILE A 53 -6.38 -20.17 3.82
C ILE A 53 -6.16 -20.44 2.34
N VAL A 54 -7.22 -20.28 1.54
CA VAL A 54 -7.15 -20.39 0.09
C VAL A 54 -7.39 -19.01 -0.51
N LEU A 55 -6.37 -18.50 -1.20
CA LEU A 55 -6.37 -17.21 -1.87
C LEU A 55 -6.74 -17.36 -3.36
N PRO A 56 -7.14 -16.26 -4.03
CA PRO A 56 -7.42 -16.29 -5.47
C PRO A 56 -6.30 -16.95 -6.29
N GLY A 57 -6.70 -17.76 -7.27
CA GLY A 57 -5.77 -18.57 -8.05
C GLY A 57 -5.42 -19.94 -7.42
N GLY A 58 -6.17 -20.36 -6.39
CA GLY A 58 -5.98 -21.66 -5.74
C GLY A 58 -4.73 -21.76 -4.87
N ILE A 59 -4.22 -20.61 -4.40
CA ILE A 59 -3.02 -20.56 -3.58
C ILE A 59 -3.41 -20.89 -2.13
N SER A 60 -3.01 -22.06 -1.66
CA SER A 60 -3.13 -22.43 -0.25
C SER A 60 -1.95 -21.90 0.56
N VAL A 61 -2.22 -21.27 1.70
CA VAL A 61 -1.20 -20.92 2.70
C VAL A 61 -1.57 -21.57 4.04
N PRO A 62 -0.74 -22.50 4.57
CA PRO A 62 -1.01 -23.16 5.84
C PRO A 62 -0.62 -22.28 7.03
N ASN A 63 -1.03 -22.70 8.24
CA ASN A 63 -0.59 -22.14 9.52
C ASN A 63 -0.81 -20.63 9.66
N VAL A 64 -1.92 -20.11 9.12
CA VAL A 64 -2.28 -18.70 9.25
C VAL A 64 -3.09 -18.51 10.53
N SER A 65 -2.66 -17.57 11.38
CA SER A 65 -3.37 -17.19 12.60
C SER A 65 -4.86 -16.92 12.34
N LYS A 66 -5.71 -17.35 13.26
CA LYS A 66 -7.16 -17.13 13.14
C LYS A 66 -7.52 -15.64 13.12
N SER A 67 -6.72 -14.81 13.78
CA SER A 67 -6.87 -13.36 13.85
C SER A 67 -6.56 -12.65 12.54
N ILE A 68 -5.95 -13.32 11.55
CA ILE A 68 -5.70 -12.72 10.23
C ILE A 68 -6.87 -13.06 9.31
N LYS A 69 -7.62 -12.05 8.87
CA LYS A 69 -8.69 -12.19 7.88
C LYS A 69 -8.17 -12.00 6.47
N CYS A 70 -8.82 -12.69 5.54
CA CYS A 70 -8.55 -12.56 4.13
C CYS A 70 -9.85 -12.26 3.40
N ASP A 71 -9.91 -11.08 2.78
CA ASP A 71 -11.09 -10.64 2.03
C ASP A 71 -10.80 -10.69 0.53
N LYS A 72 -11.85 -10.93 -0.25
CA LYS A 72 -11.79 -10.88 -1.70
C LYS A 72 -11.38 -9.49 -2.16
N GLY A 73 -10.60 -9.43 -3.22
CA GLY A 73 -10.22 -8.18 -3.83
C GLY A 73 -11.30 -7.59 -4.72
N GLU A 74 -10.95 -6.45 -5.31
CA GLU A 74 -11.79 -5.68 -6.22
C GLU A 74 -10.92 -5.10 -7.33
N ARG A 75 -11.55 -4.80 -8.47
CA ARG A 75 -10.93 -4.04 -9.55
C ARG A 75 -11.73 -2.77 -9.77
N THR A 76 -11.06 -1.63 -9.64
CA THR A 76 -11.70 -0.32 -9.79
C THR A 76 -10.79 0.62 -10.56
N ARG A 77 -11.37 1.38 -11.50
CA ARG A 77 -10.70 2.53 -12.12
C ARG A 77 -10.97 3.76 -11.26
N PHE A 78 -9.92 4.41 -10.81
CA PHE A 78 -10.01 5.65 -10.03
C PHE A 78 -9.36 6.78 -10.79
N ARG A 79 -10.05 7.92 -10.80
CA ARG A 79 -9.57 9.18 -11.34
C ARG A 79 -9.71 10.24 -10.26
N SER A 80 -8.62 10.93 -9.96
CA SER A 80 -8.65 12.07 -9.05
C SER A 80 -9.12 13.33 -9.75
N ASP A 81 -9.53 14.32 -8.95
CA ASP A 81 -9.56 15.70 -9.39
C ASP A 81 -8.13 16.26 -9.55
N VAL A 82 -8.04 17.49 -10.06
CA VAL A 82 -6.79 18.26 -10.08
C VAL A 82 -6.62 18.95 -8.74
N LEU A 83 -5.74 18.41 -7.91
CA LEU A 83 -5.61 18.79 -6.50
C LEU A 83 -4.32 19.53 -6.23
N SER A 84 -4.30 20.32 -5.15
CA SER A 84 -3.05 20.85 -4.59
C SER A 84 -2.19 19.72 -4.01
N PHE A 85 -0.91 20.01 -3.77
CA PHE A 85 0.02 19.08 -3.13
C PHE A 85 -0.53 18.53 -1.80
N GLN A 86 -1.07 19.41 -0.95
CA GLN A 86 -1.58 19.03 0.37
C GLN A 86 -2.82 18.13 0.27
N GLN A 87 -3.78 18.48 -0.60
CA GLN A 87 -5.00 17.69 -0.78
C GLN A 87 -4.68 16.28 -1.33
N MET A 88 -3.77 16.19 -2.31
CA MET A 88 -3.36 14.90 -2.85
C MET A 88 -2.59 14.07 -1.81
N SER A 89 -1.68 14.70 -1.04
CA SER A 89 -0.99 14.03 0.06
C SER A 89 -1.96 13.45 1.09
N GLU A 90 -2.99 14.21 1.46
CA GLU A 90 -4.01 13.76 2.41
C GLU A 90 -4.85 12.61 1.84
N GLN A 91 -5.23 12.67 0.55
CA GLN A 91 -5.92 11.57 -0.14
C GLN A 91 -5.10 10.27 -0.10
N PHE A 92 -3.79 10.36 -0.36
CA PHE A 92 -2.88 9.21 -0.29
C PHE A 92 -2.73 8.63 1.12
N ASN A 93 -2.74 9.49 2.15
CA ASN A 93 -2.67 9.05 3.54
C ASN A 93 -3.95 8.31 3.94
N GLN A 94 -5.11 8.81 3.51
CA GLN A 94 -6.40 8.15 3.74
C GLN A 94 -6.46 6.76 3.09
N GLU A 95 -5.88 6.58 1.90
CA GLU A 95 -5.81 5.28 1.20
C GLU A 95 -5.13 4.20 2.06
N ILE A 96 -4.14 4.58 2.86
CA ILE A 96 -3.40 3.69 3.77
C ILE A 96 -3.91 3.78 5.22
N SER A 97 -5.14 4.26 5.43
CA SER A 97 -5.79 4.42 6.74
C SER A 97 -5.01 5.28 7.74
N TRP A 98 -4.25 6.26 7.22
CA TRP A 98 -3.48 7.20 8.03
C TRP A 98 -4.11 8.59 7.98
N THR A 99 -4.16 9.26 9.14
CA THR A 99 -4.66 10.62 9.28
C THR A 99 -3.50 11.61 9.33
N GLY A 100 -3.63 12.72 8.59
CA GLY A 100 -2.66 13.81 8.66
C GLY A 100 -2.23 14.34 7.30
N LYS A 101 -1.45 15.42 7.35
CA LYS A 101 -1.06 16.25 6.21
C LYS A 101 0.38 16.05 5.75
N ILE A 102 1.15 15.24 6.49
CA ILE A 102 2.56 14.97 6.16
C ILE A 102 2.58 13.96 5.00
N PRO A 103 3.35 14.18 3.93
CA PRO A 103 3.39 13.23 2.82
C PRO A 103 4.01 11.89 3.20
N SER A 104 3.29 10.80 2.89
CA SER A 104 3.81 9.44 3.00
C SER A 104 4.85 9.14 1.91
N GLY A 105 5.71 8.16 2.15
CA GLY A 105 6.67 7.71 1.14
C GLY A 105 6.00 7.03 -0.06
N LEU A 106 4.77 6.52 0.09
CA LEU A 106 3.92 6.10 -1.04
C LEU A 106 3.64 7.29 -1.96
N PHE A 107 3.11 8.39 -1.42
CA PHE A 107 2.84 9.60 -2.20
C PHE A 107 4.12 10.10 -2.89
N ASN A 108 5.23 10.17 -2.16
CA ASN A 108 6.50 10.62 -2.71
C ASN A 108 6.97 9.72 -3.86
N SER A 109 6.84 8.40 -3.70
CA SER A 109 7.25 7.44 -4.73
C SER A 109 6.37 7.50 -5.99
N MET A 110 5.07 7.78 -5.85
CA MET A 110 4.14 7.81 -6.99
C MET A 110 4.26 9.08 -7.83
N PHE A 111 4.63 10.21 -7.21
CA PHE A 111 4.85 11.48 -7.92
C PHE A 111 6.33 11.82 -8.12
N GLU A 112 7.24 10.90 -7.80
CA GLU A 112 8.70 11.08 -7.92
C GLU A 112 9.19 12.33 -7.17
N PHE A 113 8.77 12.47 -5.92
CA PHE A 113 9.31 13.46 -4.99
C PHE A 113 10.50 12.86 -4.25
N SER A 114 11.56 13.67 -4.11
CA SER A 114 12.83 13.27 -3.49
C SER A 114 13.44 14.38 -2.63
N GLY A 115 12.80 15.56 -2.56
CA GLY A 115 13.23 16.68 -1.76
C GLY A 115 12.63 16.66 -0.35
N CYS A 116 12.87 17.74 0.40
CA CYS A 116 12.04 18.04 1.55
C CYS A 116 10.64 18.45 1.06
N TRP A 117 9.63 18.00 1.77
CA TRP A 117 8.24 18.16 1.33
C TRP A 117 7.84 19.63 1.15
N GLN A 118 8.41 20.56 1.91
CA GLN A 118 8.12 21.99 1.77
C GLN A 118 8.54 22.53 0.40
N ARG A 119 9.73 22.12 -0.09
CA ARG A 119 10.24 22.54 -1.39
C ARG A 119 9.45 21.87 -2.52
N ASP A 120 9.14 20.60 -2.35
CA ASP A 120 8.36 19.83 -3.34
C ASP A 120 6.94 20.39 -3.45
N ALA A 121 6.33 20.79 -2.33
CA ALA A 121 5.06 21.50 -2.30
C ALA A 121 5.15 22.87 -3.00
N ALA A 122 6.16 23.67 -2.69
CA ALA A 122 6.34 25.01 -3.27
C ALA A 122 6.51 24.99 -4.80
N ASN A 123 7.18 23.96 -5.34
CA ASN A 123 7.41 23.81 -6.77
C ASN A 123 6.23 23.15 -7.52
N THR A 124 5.28 22.56 -6.79
CA THR A 124 4.14 21.85 -7.38
C THR A 124 2.91 22.75 -7.43
N LYS A 125 2.38 22.97 -8.63
CA LYS A 125 1.11 23.68 -8.84
C LYS A 125 -0.08 22.78 -8.49
N THR A 126 -0.17 21.65 -9.17
CA THR A 126 -1.26 20.69 -9.02
C THR A 126 -0.78 19.26 -9.29
N LEU A 127 -1.52 18.30 -8.77
CA LEU A 127 -1.31 16.87 -8.94
C LEU A 127 -2.63 16.23 -9.39
N ALA A 128 -2.54 15.22 -10.25
CA ALA A 128 -3.69 14.42 -10.65
C ALA A 128 -3.24 13.01 -11.04
N PHE A 129 -4.16 12.04 -10.97
CA PHE A 129 -3.93 10.70 -11.48
C PHE A 129 -5.19 10.03 -12.02
N ASP A 130 -5.00 9.09 -12.94
CA ASP A 130 -6.04 8.18 -13.44
C ASP A 130 -5.40 6.80 -13.60
N GLY A 131 -6.02 5.78 -13.03
CA GLY A 131 -5.47 4.44 -13.06
C GLY A 131 -6.46 3.34 -12.73
N VAL A 132 -6.08 2.13 -13.12
CA VAL A 132 -6.77 0.89 -12.79
C VAL A 132 -6.06 0.24 -11.61
N PHE A 133 -6.81 0.00 -10.54
CA PHE A 133 -6.34 -0.61 -9.31
C PHE A 133 -6.97 -2.00 -9.20
N ILE A 134 -6.14 -3.02 -9.05
CA ILE A 134 -6.56 -4.42 -8.93
C ILE A 134 -6.05 -4.91 -7.59
N THR A 135 -6.96 -5.01 -6.62
CA THR A 135 -6.73 -5.83 -5.43
C THR A 135 -7.18 -7.24 -5.79
N LEU A 136 -6.31 -8.22 -5.65
CA LEU A 136 -6.66 -9.64 -5.79
C LEU A 136 -7.29 -10.15 -4.50
N TYR A 137 -6.64 -9.83 -3.38
CA TYR A 137 -7.11 -10.11 -2.03
C TYR A 137 -6.52 -9.10 -1.06
N SER A 138 -7.13 -8.98 0.11
CA SER A 138 -6.52 -8.28 1.24
C SER A 138 -6.29 -9.25 2.39
N VAL A 139 -5.24 -9.00 3.16
CA VAL A 139 -4.90 -9.72 4.38
C VAL A 139 -4.85 -8.68 5.48
N ALA A 140 -5.63 -8.84 6.54
CA ALA A 140 -5.68 -7.86 7.62
C ALA A 140 -5.87 -8.54 8.97
N LEU A 141 -5.23 -7.99 9.99
CA LEU A 141 -5.52 -8.36 11.37
C LEU A 141 -6.96 -7.94 11.70
N GLU A 142 -7.74 -8.87 12.24
CA GLU A 142 -9.03 -8.57 12.81
C GLU A 142 -8.86 -7.54 13.93
N LYS A 143 -9.73 -6.52 13.97
CA LYS A 143 -9.66 -5.45 14.97
C LYS A 143 -9.85 -6.03 16.37
N SER A 144 -8.77 -6.44 17.00
CA SER A 144 -8.64 -6.88 18.38
C SER A 144 -7.69 -5.94 19.13
N GLN A 145 -7.55 -6.14 20.44
CA GLN A 145 -6.56 -5.41 21.22
C GLN A 145 -5.15 -5.78 20.73
N MET A 146 -4.49 -4.86 20.03
CA MET A 146 -3.12 -5.04 19.60
C MET A 146 -2.18 -4.87 20.79
N VAL A 147 -1.59 -5.97 21.25
CA VAL A 147 -0.62 -5.97 22.35
C VAL A 147 0.79 -6.03 21.77
N LEU A 148 1.66 -5.10 22.16
CA LEU A 148 3.07 -5.15 21.80
C LEU A 148 3.76 -6.32 22.51
N ARG A 149 4.67 -7.02 21.82
CA ARG A 149 5.51 -8.03 22.48
C ARG A 149 6.42 -7.41 23.53
N ASP A 150 6.74 -8.18 24.55
CA ASP A 150 7.54 -7.71 25.69
C ASP A 150 8.93 -7.19 25.30
N HIS A 151 9.56 -7.78 24.28
CA HIS A 151 10.86 -7.32 23.82
C HIS A 151 10.78 -5.91 23.23
N VAL A 152 9.68 -5.58 22.53
CA VAL A 152 9.44 -4.24 21.98
C VAL A 152 9.19 -3.24 23.10
N LYS A 153 8.33 -3.59 24.07
CA LYS A 153 8.04 -2.77 25.26
C LYS A 153 9.33 -2.42 26.02
N LYS A 154 10.21 -3.40 26.22
CA LYS A 154 11.51 -3.22 26.91
C LYS A 154 12.50 -2.38 26.11
N ALA A 155 12.40 -2.36 24.79
CA ALA A 155 13.31 -1.61 23.92
C ALA A 155 12.94 -0.11 23.80
N VAL A 156 11.75 0.29 24.24
CA VAL A 156 11.33 1.70 24.22
C VAL A 156 12.26 2.53 25.10
N PRO A 157 12.92 3.58 24.56
CA PRO A 157 13.75 4.46 25.37
C PRO A 157 12.95 5.12 26.50
N SER A 158 13.50 5.11 27.72
CA SER A 158 12.87 5.72 28.89
C SER A 158 12.98 7.25 28.95
N THR A 159 13.78 7.84 28.06
CA THR A 159 14.04 9.28 27.98
C THR A 159 14.03 9.77 26.54
N TRP A 160 13.85 11.08 26.37
CA TRP A 160 13.87 11.73 25.06
C TRP A 160 15.31 11.96 24.56
N GLU A 161 16.04 10.88 24.30
CA GLU A 161 17.39 10.91 23.73
C GLU A 161 17.30 10.68 22.20
N PRO A 162 17.62 11.69 21.36
CA PRO A 162 17.40 11.61 19.92
C PRO A 162 18.07 10.42 19.24
N ALA A 163 19.29 10.04 19.63
CA ALA A 163 19.98 8.92 19.03
C ALA A 163 19.35 7.56 19.44
N ALA A 164 18.85 7.42 20.67
CA ALA A 164 18.12 6.25 21.11
C ALA A 164 16.79 6.09 20.37
N LEU A 165 16.04 7.19 20.19
CA LEU A 165 14.82 7.18 19.40
C LEU A 165 15.11 6.84 17.93
N ALA A 166 16.16 7.40 17.34
CA ALA A 166 16.57 7.08 15.98
C ALA A 166 16.98 5.61 15.83
N ARG A 167 17.69 5.03 16.80
CA ARG A 167 18.01 3.59 16.82
C ARG A 167 16.75 2.74 16.93
N PHE A 168 15.84 3.08 17.84
CA PHE A 168 14.56 2.37 18.01
C PHE A 168 13.75 2.37 16.71
N ILE A 169 13.58 3.53 16.07
CA ILE A 169 12.89 3.66 14.78
C ILE A 169 13.64 2.88 13.69
N GLY A 170 14.97 2.96 13.65
CA GLY A 170 15.77 2.20 12.70
C GLY A 170 15.52 0.70 12.77
N THR A 171 15.38 0.16 13.98
CA THR A 171 15.13 -1.26 14.27
C THR A 171 13.67 -1.67 14.05
N TYR A 172 12.72 -0.96 14.65
CA TYR A 172 11.31 -1.37 14.71
C TYR A 172 10.41 -0.66 13.69
N GLY A 173 10.93 0.34 12.99
CA GLY A 173 10.16 1.19 12.11
C GLY A 173 9.36 2.25 12.86
N THR A 174 8.72 3.13 12.09
CA THR A 174 7.79 4.15 12.61
C THR A 174 6.38 3.61 12.89
N HIS A 175 5.97 2.54 12.19
CA HIS A 175 4.61 2.01 12.20
C HIS A 175 4.65 0.47 12.11
N ILE A 176 3.51 -0.18 12.39
CA ILE A 176 3.34 -1.64 12.29
C ILE A 176 2.34 -1.94 11.19
N VAL A 177 2.62 -2.95 10.36
CA VAL A 177 1.70 -3.42 9.32
C VAL A 177 0.57 -4.21 9.97
N VAL A 178 -0.66 -3.72 9.82
CA VAL A 178 -1.88 -4.40 10.33
C VAL A 178 -2.74 -4.98 9.21
N GLY A 179 -2.43 -4.63 7.97
CA GLY A 179 -3.11 -5.17 6.80
C GLY A 179 -2.43 -4.74 5.51
N VAL A 180 -2.60 -5.56 4.49
CA VAL A 180 -2.02 -5.38 3.16
C VAL A 180 -3.06 -5.72 2.10
N LYS A 181 -3.03 -4.99 0.98
CA LYS A 181 -3.79 -5.29 -0.22
C LYS A 181 -2.83 -5.81 -1.28
N MET A 182 -3.04 -7.05 -1.71
CA MET A 182 -2.17 -7.71 -2.68
C MET A 182 -2.79 -7.63 -4.07
N GLY A 183 -1.97 -7.29 -5.06
CA GLY A 183 -2.40 -7.17 -6.45
C GLY A 183 -1.49 -6.25 -7.25
N GLY A 184 -2.08 -5.36 -8.05
CA GLY A 184 -1.35 -4.45 -8.91
C GLY A 184 -2.13 -3.19 -9.23
N LYS A 185 -1.43 -2.19 -9.74
CA LYS A 185 -2.05 -0.99 -10.27
C LYS A 185 -1.33 -0.52 -11.51
N ASP A 186 -2.09 -0.01 -12.47
CA ASP A 186 -1.57 0.71 -13.61
C ASP A 186 -2.12 2.13 -13.58
N VAL A 187 -1.26 3.12 -13.37
CA VAL A 187 -1.66 4.49 -13.05
C VAL A 187 -0.81 5.50 -13.81
N ILE A 188 -1.46 6.52 -14.35
CA ILE A 188 -0.83 7.69 -14.93
C ILE A 188 -0.88 8.81 -13.89
N TYR A 189 0.29 9.26 -13.45
CA TYR A 189 0.43 10.40 -12.54
C TYR A 189 0.86 11.65 -13.32
N ILE A 190 0.20 12.78 -13.08
CA ILE A 190 0.61 14.09 -13.58
C ILE A 190 1.05 14.96 -12.41
N LYS A 191 2.27 15.49 -12.53
CA LYS A 191 2.83 16.50 -11.64
C LYS A 191 2.99 17.81 -12.41
N GLN A 192 2.12 18.79 -12.14
CA GLN A 192 2.19 20.11 -12.75
C GLN A 192 3.12 21.01 -11.92
N GLN A 193 4.18 21.53 -12.53
CA GLN A 193 5.09 22.51 -11.90
C GLN A 193 4.45 23.91 -11.82
N HIS A 194 4.85 24.72 -10.84
CA HIS A 194 4.31 26.07 -10.62
C HIS A 194 4.52 27.01 -11.82
N SER A 195 5.59 26.81 -12.58
CA SER A 195 5.89 27.57 -13.81
C SER A 195 4.95 27.25 -14.98
N SER A 196 4.12 26.20 -14.89
CA SER A 196 3.19 25.82 -15.94
C SER A 196 2.03 26.79 -16.06
N THR A 197 1.79 27.29 -17.28
CA THR A 197 0.66 28.17 -17.63
C THR A 197 -0.64 27.41 -17.89
N LEU A 198 -0.60 26.07 -17.95
CA LEU A 198 -1.78 25.24 -18.20
C LEU A 198 -2.82 25.39 -17.09
N GLN A 199 -4.08 25.40 -17.47
CA GLN A 199 -5.21 25.47 -16.55
C GLN A 199 -5.60 24.07 -16.07
N PRO A 200 -6.28 23.94 -14.91
CA PRO A 200 -6.74 22.65 -14.40
C PRO A 200 -7.54 21.83 -15.44
N ALA A 201 -8.38 22.49 -16.24
CA ALA A 201 -9.14 21.82 -17.31
C ALA A 201 -8.25 21.20 -18.39
N ASP A 202 -7.13 21.85 -18.74
CA ASP A 202 -6.17 21.31 -19.70
C ASP A 202 -5.48 20.06 -19.13
N ILE A 203 -5.12 20.10 -17.85
CA ILE A 203 -4.50 18.97 -17.14
C ILE A 203 -5.47 17.79 -17.09
N GLN A 204 -6.71 18.04 -16.70
CA GLN A 204 -7.74 17.00 -16.62
C GLN A 204 -8.03 16.38 -17.99
N LYS A 205 -8.13 17.20 -19.04
CA LYS A 205 -8.31 16.72 -20.41
C LYS A 205 -7.14 15.85 -20.86
N ARG A 206 -5.90 16.32 -20.68
CA ARG A 206 -4.69 15.56 -21.05
C ARG A 206 -4.60 14.24 -20.32
N LEU A 207 -4.87 14.23 -19.01
CA LEU A 207 -4.89 13.01 -18.21
C LEU A 207 -5.93 12.02 -18.74
N LYS A 208 -7.14 12.50 -19.01
CA LYS A 208 -8.22 11.68 -19.56
C LYS A 208 -7.83 11.09 -20.91
N ASP A 209 -7.36 11.91 -21.86
CA ASP A 209 -6.98 11.44 -23.19
C ASP A 209 -5.88 10.36 -23.14
N MET A 210 -4.89 10.53 -22.25
CA MET A 210 -3.84 9.53 -22.03
C MET A 210 -4.36 8.25 -21.37
N ALA A 211 -5.22 8.39 -20.36
CA ALA A 211 -5.75 7.26 -19.60
C ALA A 211 -6.75 6.45 -20.45
N ASP A 212 -7.62 7.10 -21.21
CA ASP A 212 -8.53 6.43 -22.12
C ASP A 212 -7.70 5.66 -23.16
N LYS A 213 -6.71 6.30 -23.81
CA LYS A 213 -5.82 5.56 -24.74
C LYS A 213 -5.12 4.35 -24.09
N ARG A 214 -4.75 4.44 -22.81
CA ARG A 214 -4.06 3.35 -22.09
C ARG A 214 -5.00 2.24 -21.62
N PHE A 215 -6.25 2.57 -21.27
CA PHE A 215 -7.18 1.67 -20.57
C PHE A 215 -8.43 1.28 -21.38
N LEU A 216 -8.64 1.82 -22.59
CA LEU A 216 -9.77 1.49 -23.47
C LEU A 216 -9.86 0.00 -23.79
N ASP A 217 -8.73 -0.67 -24.05
CA ASP A 217 -8.69 -2.10 -24.41
C ASP A 217 -8.99 -3.04 -23.23
N ALA A 218 -8.94 -2.54 -21.99
CA ALA A 218 -9.06 -3.35 -20.78
C ALA A 218 -10.53 -3.65 -20.38
N ASN A 219 -11.50 -3.15 -21.14
CA ASN A 219 -12.93 -3.43 -20.94
C ASN A 219 -13.49 -4.44 -21.96
N GLU A 220 -12.97 -4.52 -23.18
CA GLU A 220 -13.51 -5.41 -24.22
C GLU A 220 -13.09 -6.88 -24.05
N HIS A 221 -11.96 -7.16 -23.41
CA HIS A 221 -11.39 -8.52 -23.32
C HIS A 221 -11.81 -9.33 -22.08
N TYR A 222 -12.52 -8.73 -21.12
CA TYR A 222 -12.77 -9.37 -19.81
C TYR A 222 -14.22 -9.75 -19.54
N GLY A 223 -15.18 -9.29 -20.35
CA GLY A 223 -16.55 -9.82 -20.32
C GLY A 223 -16.60 -11.30 -20.68
N THR A 224 -15.75 -11.73 -21.61
CA THR A 224 -15.76 -13.09 -22.16
C THR A 224 -15.08 -14.13 -21.26
N VAL A 225 -14.07 -13.73 -20.47
CA VAL A 225 -13.36 -14.66 -19.56
C VAL A 225 -14.20 -14.96 -18.32
N SER A 226 -15.01 -14.01 -17.87
CA SER A 226 -15.93 -14.23 -16.73
C SER A 226 -17.00 -15.28 -17.08
N GLU A 227 -17.53 -15.30 -18.32
CA GLU A 227 -18.56 -16.28 -18.71
C GLU A 227 -18.02 -17.70 -18.95
N GLN A 228 -16.77 -17.84 -19.41
CA GLN A 228 -16.20 -19.17 -19.68
C GLN A 228 -15.77 -19.94 -18.42
N VAL A 229 -15.41 -19.23 -17.33
CA VAL A 229 -15.03 -19.87 -16.05
C VAL A 229 -16.27 -20.35 -15.28
N PHE A 230 -17.47 -19.82 -15.55
CA PHE A 230 -18.71 -20.27 -14.91
C PHE A 230 -19.51 -21.31 -15.71
N GLN A 231 -19.15 -21.59 -16.97
CA GLN A 231 -19.83 -22.60 -17.79
C GLN A 231 -19.14 -23.98 -17.82
N SER A 232 -17.95 -24.12 -17.25
CA SER A 232 -17.20 -25.39 -17.27
C SER A 232 -17.51 -26.33 -16.08
N ASP A 233 -18.34 -25.92 -15.13
CA ASP A 233 -18.81 -26.74 -14.00
C ASP A 233 -20.34 -26.95 -14.03
N LYS A 234 -20.84 -27.61 -15.08
CA LYS A 234 -22.19 -28.21 -15.09
C LYS A 234 -22.17 -29.63 -15.65
#